data_AF-A0A259RV14-F1
#
_entry.id   AF-A0A259RV14-F1
#
_cell.length_a   1.000
_cell.length_b   1.000
_cell.length_c   1.000
_cell.angle_alpha   90.00
_cell.angle_beta   90.00
_cell.angle_gamma   90.00
#
_symmetry.space_group_name_H-M   'P 1'
#
loop_
_entity.id
_entity.type
_entity.pdbx_description
1 polymer ?
#
loop_
_entity_poly.entity_id
_entity_poly.type
_entity_poly.pdbx_seq_one_letter_code
_entity_poly.pdbx_strand_id
1 'polypeptide(L)' 'MEGRRGSGVIQVNGAAARLVHTGDTVIVISYADYSPEDLAEYAPTVVHVDRSNAIIQVDSAVDTLLTEAVA' A
#
# COMPACT_ATOMS: atom_id res chain seq x y z
N MET A 1 5.11 3.56 -12.89
CA MET A 1 6.41 2.95 -13.26
C MET A 1 6.59 1.73 -12.40
N GLU A 2 6.99 0.60 -12.99
CA GLU A 2 7.22 -0.62 -12.23
C GLU A 2 8.61 -0.62 -11.60
N GLY A 3 8.69 -1.01 -10.33
CA GLY A 3 9.96 -1.19 -9.61
C GLY A 3 10.55 -2.57 -9.83
N ARG A 4 11.84 -2.74 -9.51
CA ARG A 4 12.47 -4.06 -9.51
C ARG A 4 11.81 -4.96 -8.47
N ARG A 5 11.32 -6.13 -8.89
CA ARG A 5 10.70 -7.14 -8.02
C ARG A 5 11.59 -7.49 -6.82
N GLY A 6 10.98 -7.55 -5.64
CA GLY A 6 11.64 -7.94 -4.39
C GLY A 6 12.63 -6.92 -3.83
N SER A 7 12.74 -5.72 -4.41
CA SER A 7 13.69 -4.70 -3.93
C SER A 7 13.22 -3.94 -2.69
N GLY A 8 11.92 -3.91 -2.40
CA GLY A 8 11.34 -3.06 -1.36
C GLY A 8 11.42 -1.56 -1.65
N VAL A 9 11.80 -1.15 -2.86
CA VAL A 9 11.99 0.26 -3.20
C VAL A 9 10.65 0.97 -3.36
N ILE A 10 10.43 2.02 -2.55
CA ILE A 10 9.42 3.05 -2.77
C ILE A 10 10.13 4.30 -3.25
N GLN A 11 9.85 4.71 -4.50
CA GLN A 11 10.50 5.85 -5.13
C GLN A 11 9.45 6.89 -5.55
N VAL A 12 9.52 8.07 -4.92
CA VAL A 12 8.70 9.24 -5.27
C VAL A 12 9.54 10.15 -6.16
N ASN A 13 9.01 10.51 -7.34
CA ASN A 13 9.74 11.26 -8.34
C ASN A 13 9.08 12.61 -8.65
N GLY A 14 9.86 13.52 -9.24
CA GLY A 14 9.34 14.75 -9.85
C GLY A 14 8.73 15.74 -8.84
N ALA A 15 7.53 16.25 -9.15
CA ALA A 15 6.85 17.22 -8.30
C ALA A 15 6.51 16.66 -6.91
N ALA A 16 6.11 15.38 -6.83
CA ALA A 16 5.73 14.72 -5.59
C ALA A 16 6.89 14.57 -4.61
N ALA A 17 8.15 14.49 -5.10
CA ALA A 17 9.34 14.40 -4.25
C ALA A 17 9.58 15.68 -3.41
N ARG A 18 8.86 16.77 -3.68
CA ARG A 18 8.90 17.99 -2.85
C ARG A 18 8.07 17.87 -1.57
N LEU A 19 7.20 16.86 -1.48
CA LEU A 19 6.22 16.68 -0.41
C LEU A 19 6.53 15.46 0.47
N VAL A 20 7.54 14.66 0.11
CA VAL A 20 7.89 13.41 0.79
C VAL A 20 9.40 13.34 0.90
N HIS A 21 9.90 12.90 2.05
CA HIS A 21 11.32 12.73 2.34
C HIS A 21 11.65 11.26 2.59
N THR A 22 12.92 10.89 2.41
CA THR A 22 13.39 9.54 2.77
C THR A 22 13.16 9.30 4.26
N GLY A 23 12.47 8.19 4.58
CA GLY A 23 12.12 7.81 5.94
C GLY A 23 10.67 8.12 6.32
N ASP A 24 9.94 8.88 5.51
CA ASP A 24 8.50 9.09 5.72
C ASP A 24 7.72 7.79 5.53
N THR A 25 6.78 7.54 6.41
CA THR A 25 5.75 6.50 6.20
C THR A 25 4.68 7.05 5.26
N VAL A 26 4.43 6.34 4.16
CA VAL A 26 3.43 6.72 3.16
C VAL A 26 2.39 5.61 2.98
N ILE A 27 1.18 6.00 2.56
CA ILE A 27 0.12 5.07 2.14
C ILE A 27 -0.04 5.20 0.62
N VAL A 28 0.01 4.07 -0.09
CA VAL A 28 -0.24 4.00 -1.53
C VAL A 28 -1.65 3.47 -1.75
N ILE A 29 -2.49 4.23 -2.45
CA ILE A 29 -3.90 3.88 -2.67
C ILE A 29 -4.22 3.97 -4.17
N SER A 30 -4.99 3.00 -4.65
CA SER A 30 -5.65 3.05 -5.96
C SER A 30 -7.16 3.06 -5.78
N TYR A 31 -7.85 3.81 -6.63
CA TYR A 31 -9.31 3.86 -6.68
C TYR A 31 -9.79 3.35 -8.03
N ALA A 32 -11.01 2.80 -8.04
CA ALA A 32 -11.72 2.42 -9.23
C ALA A 32 -13.21 2.74 -9.05
N ASP A 33 -13.88 2.98 -10.17
CA ASP A 33 -15.33 3.15 -10.18
C ASP A 33 -15.99 1.76 -10.22
N TYR A 34 -17.04 1.58 -9.42
CA TYR A 34 -17.80 0.34 -9.33
C TYR A 34 -19.28 0.65 -9.55
N SER A 35 -19.98 -0.30 -10.19
CA SER A 35 -21.45 -0.30 -10.11
C SER A 35 -21.89 -0.66 -8.68
N PRO A 36 -23.13 -0.28 -8.27
CA PRO A 36 -23.68 -0.73 -6.99
C PRO A 36 -23.67 -2.25 -6.83
N GLU A 37 -23.88 -2.98 -7.93
CA GLU A 37 -23.87 -4.44 -7.97
C GLU A 37 -22.47 -5.01 -7.69
N ASP A 38 -21.44 -4.46 -8.34
CA ASP A 38 -20.04 -4.89 -8.11
C ASP A 38 -19.57 -4.55 -6.69
N LEU A 39 -20.02 -3.42 -6.14
CA LEU A 39 -19.62 -2.96 -4.81
C LEU A 39 -20.17 -3.86 -3.69
N ALA A 40 -21.31 -4.53 -3.91
CA ALA A 40 -21.94 -5.38 -2.91
C ALA A 40 -21.05 -6.56 -2.50
N GLU A 41 -20.24 -7.08 -3.41
CA GLU A 41 -19.31 -8.19 -3.18
C GLU A 41 -17.84 -7.75 -3.15
N TYR A 42 -17.58 -6.44 -3.25
CA TYR A 42 -16.23 -5.92 -3.30
C TYR A 42 -15.51 -6.07 -1.95
N ALA A 43 -14.31 -6.64 -2.00
CA ALA A 43 -13.34 -6.62 -0.91
C ALA A 43 -12.04 -5.95 -1.38
N PRO A 44 -11.55 -4.91 -0.69
CA PRO A 44 -10.29 -4.29 -1.04
C PRO A 44 -9.13 -5.26 -0.81
N THR A 45 -8.04 -5.07 -1.53
CA THR A 45 -6.76 -5.73 -1.23
C THR A 45 -5.89 -4.76 -0.45
N VAL A 46 -5.70 -5.05 0.84
CA VAL A 46 -4.83 -4.31 1.74
C VAL A 46 -3.54 -5.09 1.91
N VAL A 47 -2.40 -4.44 1.66
CA VAL A 47 -1.07 -5.03 1.81
C VAL A 47 -0.35 -4.32 2.94
N HIS A 48 -0.14 -5.02 4.05
CA HIS A 48 0.65 -4.53 5.17
C HIS A 48 2.12 -4.87 4.96
N VAL A 49 3.00 -3.91 5.25
CA VAL A 49 4.45 -4.06 5.09
C VAL A 49 5.19 -3.64 6.36
N ASP A 50 6.37 -4.19 6.56
CA ASP A 50 7.27 -3.80 7.65
C ASP A 50 8.09 -2.54 7.29
N ARG A 51 8.98 -2.13 8.20
CA ARG A 51 9.89 -0.98 8.00
C ARG A 51 10.90 -1.18 6.85
N SER A 52 11.09 -2.41 6.38
CA SER A 52 11.92 -2.75 5.22
C SER A 52 11.12 -2.87 3.92
N ASN A 53 9.82 -2.54 3.96
CA ASN A 53 8.84 -2.71 2.89
C ASN A 53 8.63 -4.19 2.47
N ALA A 54 8.94 -5.14 3.36
CA ALA A 54 8.61 -6.54 3.16
C ALA A 54 7.15 -6.79 3.54
N ILE A 55 6.44 -7.59 2.74
CA ILE A 55 5.03 -7.92 3.01
C ILE A 55 4.92 -8.73 4.28
N ILE A 56 4.05 -8.28 5.18
CA ILE A 56 3.70 -8.97 6.43
C ILE A 56 2.40 -9.75 6.23
N GLN A 57 1.37 -9.09 5.69
CA GLN A 57 0.01 -9.63 5.59
C GLN A 57 -0.73 -9.02 4.40
N VAL A 58 -1.65 -9.80 3.83
CA VAL A 58 -2.58 -9.35 2.79
C VAL A 58 -3.99 -9.76 3.17
N ASP A 59 -4.91 -8.80 3.28
CA ASP A 59 -6.31 -9.02 3.65
C ASP A 59 -7.23 -7.92 3.08
N SER A 60 -8.43 -7.76 3.65
CA SER A 60 -9.42 -6.72 3.30
C SER A 60 -9.74 -5.75 4.45
N ALA A 61 -8.97 -5.76 5.54
CA ALA A 61 -9.17 -4.93 6.72
C ALA A 61 -8.49 -3.57 6.56
N VAL A 62 -9.28 -2.54 6.24
CA VAL A 62 -8.76 -1.18 5.96
C VAL A 62 -8.57 -0.30 7.20
N ASP A 63 -9.08 -0.72 8.35
CA ASP A 63 -9.17 0.09 9.58
C ASP A 63 -7.91 0.02 10.46
N THR A 64 -7.02 -0.94 10.20
CA THR A 64 -5.84 -1.22 11.02
C THR A 64 -4.56 -1.14 10.19
N LEU A 65 -3.52 -0.49 10.73
CA LEU A 65 -2.18 -0.53 10.14
C LEU A 65 -1.30 -1.51 10.93
N LEU A 66 -1.05 -2.68 10.37
CA LEU A 66 -0.07 -3.63 10.90
C LEU A 66 1.35 -3.20 10.50
N THR A 67 2.24 -3.08 11.49
CA THR A 67 3.66 -2.71 11.27
C THR A 67 4.64 -3.83 11.59
N GLU A 68 4.14 -4.94 12.15
CA GLU A 68 4.91 -6.15 12.51
C GLU A 68 4.06 -7.39 12.21
N ALA A 69 4.72 -8.54 12.03
CA ALA A 69 4.02 -9.81 11.86
C ALA A 69 3.27 -10.19 13.13
N VAL A 70 2.02 -10.60 12.96
CA VAL A 70 1.27 -11.24 14.05
C VAL A 70 1.88 -12.63 14.25
N ALA A 71 2.35 -12.89 15.47
CA ALA A 71 2.97 -14.16 15.86
C ALA A 71 1.97 -15.33 15.87
#